data_AF-A7LBJ0-F1
#
_entry.id   AF-A7LBJ0-F1
#
_cell.length_a   1.000
_cell.length_b   1.000
_cell.length_c   1.000
_cell.angle_alpha   90.00
_cell.angle_beta   90.00
_cell.angle_gamma   90.00
#
_symmetry.space_group_name_H-M   'P 1'
#
loop_
_entity.id
_entity.type
_entity.pdbx_description
1 polymer ?
#
loop_
_entity_poly.entity_id
_entity_poly.type
_entity_poly.pdbx_seq_one_letter_code
_entity_poly.pdbx_strand_id
1 'polypeptide(L)' 'CLIHQSLFSGLQLVVMPKFELEDFCKFIQELKITFAYVVPPIVLLRSKSPVVSKYDLSTIRM' A
#
# COMPACT_ATOMS: atom_id res chain seq x y z
N CYS A 1 0.34 -2.86 -17.17
CA CYS A 1 -0.70 -3.78 -16.66
C CYS A 1 -0.21 -4.37 -15.33
N LEU A 2 -0.82 -4.00 -14.19
CA LEU A 2 -0.23 -4.21 -12.85
C LEU A 2 -0.01 -5.69 -12.52
N ILE A 3 -1.03 -6.51 -12.76
CA ILE A 3 -1.03 -7.95 -12.44
C ILE A 3 -0.03 -8.72 -13.31
N HIS A 4 -0.02 -8.44 -14.61
CA HIS A 4 0.90 -9.10 -15.53
C HIS A 4 2.36 -8.74 -15.24
N GLN A 5 2.62 -7.49 -14.84
CA GLN A 5 3.97 -7.04 -14.51
C GLN A 5 4.52 -7.73 -13.26
N SER A 6 3.71 -7.85 -12.21
CA SER A 6 4.13 -8.55 -10.99
C SER A 6 4.38 -10.03 -11.26
N LEU A 7 3.53 -10.68 -12.06
CA LEU A 7 3.71 -12.08 -12.44
C LEU A 7 4.99 -12.29 -13.25
N PHE A 8 5.20 -11.46 -14.28
CA PHE A 8 6.40 -11.52 -15.13
C PHE A 8 7.69 -11.27 -14.34
N SER A 9 7.64 -10.36 -13.36
CA SER A 9 8.80 -9.98 -12.54
C SER A 9 9.01 -10.88 -11.32
N GLY A 10 8.15 -11.89 -11.09
CA GLY A 10 8.20 -12.76 -9.91
C GLY A 10 7.93 -12.04 -8.58
N LEU A 11 7.19 -10.93 -8.62
CA LEU A 11 6.86 -10.12 -7.45
C LEU A 11 5.60 -10.64 -6.76
N GLN A 12 5.59 -10.58 -5.43
CA GLN A 12 4.37 -10.79 -4.66
C GLN A 12 3.42 -9.61 -4.84
N LEU A 13 2.23 -9.87 -5.39
CA LEU A 13 1.17 -8.88 -5.53
C LEU A 13 0.10 -9.11 -4.47
N VAL A 14 -0.18 -8.07 -3.69
CA VAL A 14 -1.29 -8.04 -2.73
C VAL A 14 -2.41 -7.20 -3.35
N VAL A 15 -3.59 -7.80 -3.51
CA VAL A 15 -4.76 -7.15 -4.11
C VAL A 15 -5.80 -6.90 -3.02
N MET A 16 -6.27 -5.66 -2.93
CA MET A 16 -7.33 -5.25 -2.01
C MET A 16 -8.63 -5.02 -2.80
N PRO A 17 -9.73 -5.71 -2.47
CA PRO A 17 -10.98 -5.59 -3.23
C PRO A 17 -11.62 -4.20 -3.11
N LYS A 18 -11.44 -3.53 -1.98
CA LYS A 18 -11.89 -2.16 -1.72
C LYS A 18 -10.88 -1.45 -0.83
N PHE A 19 -10.56 -0.20 -1.16
CA PHE A 19 -9.61 0.59 -0.38
C PHE A 19 -10.17 0.98 0.99
N GLU A 20 -9.48 0.55 2.06
CA GLU A 20 -9.68 1.00 3.44
C GLU A 20 -8.30 1.37 4.04
N LEU A 21 -8.21 2.53 4.70
CA LEU A 21 -6.91 3.08 5.14
C LEU A 21 -6.24 2.24 6.22
N GLU A 22 -7.02 1.77 7.18
CA GLU A 22 -6.50 1.01 8.32
C GLU A 22 -5.95 -0.35 7.85
N ASP A 23 -6.70 -1.04 6.98
CA ASP A 23 -6.26 -2.28 6.34
C ASP A 23 -5.03 -2.05 5.45
N PHE A 24 -4.99 -0.93 4.70
CA PHE A 24 -3.83 -0.57 3.89
C PHE A 24 -2.56 -0.43 4.74
N CYS A 25 -2.61 0.37 5.80
CA CYS A 25 -1.48 0.58 6.71
C CYS A 25 -1.09 -0.73 7.42
N LYS A 26 -2.07 -1.52 7.84
CA LYS A 26 -1.85 -2.84 8.46
C LYS A 26 -1.13 -3.81 7.50
N PHE A 27 -1.59 -3.91 6.25
CA PHE A 27 -0.96 -4.78 5.26
C PHE A 27 0.46 -4.36 4.92
N ILE A 28 0.76 -3.05 4.89
CA ILE A 28 2.12 -2.57 4.68
C ILE A 28 3.04 -3.06 5.80
N GLN A 29 2.62 -2.94 7.05
CA GLN A 29 3.42 -3.35 8.20
C GLN A 29 3.56 -4.87 8.30
N GLU A 30 2.47 -5.63 8.12
CA GLU A 30 2.47 -7.10 8.25
C GLU A 30 3.18 -7.79 7.09
N LEU A 31 2.93 -7.35 5.86
CA LEU A 31 3.47 -7.96 4.64
C LEU A 31 4.75 -7.28 4.15
N LYS A 32 5.24 -6.25 4.87
CA LYS A 32 6.43 -5.45 4.53
C LYS A 32 6.40 -4.96 3.09
N ILE A 33 5.27 -4.39 2.67
CA ILE A 33 5.07 -3.92 1.30
C ILE A 33 6.10 -2.83 0.99
N THR A 34 6.79 -3.00 -0.15
CA THR A 34 7.84 -2.07 -0.60
C THR A 34 7.35 -1.07 -1.64
N PHE A 35 6.26 -1.38 -2.33
CA PHE A 35 5.71 -0.54 -3.39
C PHE A 35 4.18 -0.63 -3.41
N ALA A 36 3.50 0.51 -3.54
CA ALA A 36 2.04 0.60 -3.55
C ALA A 36 1.53 1.41 -4.75
N TYR A 37 0.61 0.82 -5.52
CA TYR A 37 -0.11 1.53 -6.57
C TYR A 37 -1.31 2.28 -5.96
N VAL A 38 -1.11 3.56 -5.67
CA VAL A 38 -2.13 4.42 -5.06
C VAL A 38 -2.25 5.71 -5.86
N VAL A 39 -3.50 6.15 -6.10
CA VAL A 39 -3.73 7.41 -6.81
C VAL A 39 -3.46 8.61 -5.90
N PRO A 40 -2.86 9.70 -6.41
CA PRO A 40 -2.42 10.83 -5.59
C PRO A 40 -3.51 11.45 -4.69
N PRO A 41 -4.77 11.66 -5.15
CA PRO A 41 -5.80 12.27 -4.33
C PRO A 41 -6.17 11.44 -3.09
N ILE A 42 -6.16 10.11 -3.22
CA ILE A 42 -6.54 9.20 -2.13
C ILE A 42 -5.46 9.20 -1.04
N VAL A 43 -4.18 9.22 -1.42
CA VAL A 43 -3.07 9.33 -0.45
C VAL A 43 -3.07 10.68 0.24
N LEU A 44 -3.27 11.77 -0.51
CA LEU A 44 -3.26 13.14 0.01
C LEU A 44 -4.41 13.40 0.99
N LEU A 45 -5.63 12.95 0.67
CA LEU A 45 -6.77 13.08 1.59
C LEU A 45 -6.56 12.29 2.90
N ARG A 46 -5.74 11.23 2.86
CA ARG A 46 -5.57 10.26 3.94
C ARG A 46 -4.33 10.50 4.81
N SER A 47 -3.30 11.16 4.28
CA SER A 47 -2.11 11.60 5.04
C SER A 47 -2.42 12.53 6.23
N LYS A 48 -3.59 13.18 6.22
CA LYS A 48 -4.09 14.01 7.33
C LYS A 48 -4.80 13.21 8.43
N SER A 49 -4.97 11.90 8.25
CA SER A 49 -5.64 11.04 9.24
C SER A 49 -4.64 10.54 10.28
N PRO A 50 -4.94 10.61 11.60
CA PRO A 50 -4.05 10.17 12.67
C PRO A 50 -3.78 8.66 12.68
N VAL A 51 -4.50 7.88 11.85
CA VAL A 51 -4.32 6.43 11.70
C VAL A 51 -2.95 6.09 11.13
N VAL A 52 -2.44 6.89 10.19
CA VAL A 52 -1.15 6.64 9.51
C VAL A 52 0.01 6.60 10.51
N SER A 53 -0.03 7.46 11.54
CA SER A 53 1.01 7.53 12.57
C SER A 53 1.05 6.33 13.53
N LYS A 54 0.05 5.45 13.49
CA LYS A 54 -0.01 4.24 14.33
C LYS A 54 0.74 3.04 13.73
N TYR A 55 1.08 3.10 12.45
CA TYR A 55 1.69 1.99 11.72
C TYR A 55 3.10 2.36 11.23
N ASP A 56 3.98 1.38 11.20
CA ASP A 56 5.30 1.52 10.58
C ASP A 56 5.19 1.32 9.06
N LEU A 57 5.40 2.41 8.32
CA LEU A 57 5.37 2.43 6.85
C LEU A 57 6.77 2.60 6.24
N SER A 58 7.84 2.40 7.03
CA SER A 58 9.23 2.60 6.60
C SER A 58 9.68 1.66 5.46
N THR A 59 8.93 0.58 5.20
CA THR A 59 9.24 -0.37 4.14
C THR A 59 8.93 0.17 2.74
N ILE A 60 8.04 1.16 2.63
CA ILE A 60 7.67 1.75 1.33
C ILE A 60 8.84 2.54 0.77
N ARG A 61 9.22 2.20 -0.46
CA ARG A 61 10.24 2.88 -1.25
C ARG A 61 9.52 3.56 -2.43
N MET A 62 9.66 4.87 -2.53
CA MET A 62 9.25 5.61 -3.75
C MET A 62 10.21 5.34 -4.89
#